data_AF-A0A8I1PLD4-F1
#
_entry.id   AF-A0A8I1PLD4-F1
#
_cell.length_a   1.000
_cell.length_b   1.000
_cell.length_c   1.000
_cell.angle_alpha   90.00
_cell.angle_beta   90.00
_cell.angle_gamma   90.00
#
_symmetry.space_group_name_H-M   'P 1'
#
loop_
_entity.id
_entity.type
_entity.pdbx_description
1 polymer ?
#
loop_
_entity_poly.entity_id
_entity_poly.type
_entity_poly.pdbx_seq_one_letter_code
_entity_poly.pdbx_strand_id
1 'polypeptide(L)'
;MPTTASPARCTGRGRPAGERGVRPARHARRGPRRAPRAGRASSRGRRRRRPADRARPGARRPARRDRRLPELHGATAADGELLLGSATQHGVLARDPLLRRELPAAAAMFGHIGNVRVRAWGTVGGNLALAEPAQDPPVLLTALDADVLVRGPGGTRRVPVAGLAAGPMTTVLEPGELITHVAVPRPGPDERSAYLKFLPVTADDYATVSVAVRLRVAGGVVTAARIVCGAVGPLPVDCAEAAALVVGRPTAEPPDVSEAWARVSGGAGYVGDVRVPDALHAAFVYSPWPAARIEGIDVGPALEVPGMVAVLTADGVGEIRTGRALRDYPVLAAGEVRFAGQRVAAVAATTREAAREGAAAVEVDYDVRPAVLGLDAAVAVDPLHPSRLRRLPRRGGRPARAQRAGRVAPRRGRPGRRLRRRGQGVRGRLRRGPQPRRAAGAACLRRRRV
;
A
#
# COMPACT_ATOMS: atom_id res chain seq x y z
N MET A 1 -38.30 48.66 20.58
CA MET A 1 -39.71 48.85 20.16
C MET A 1 -40.26 47.48 19.73
N PRO A 2 -41.56 47.18 19.94
CA PRO A 2 -42.00 45.87 20.46
C PRO A 2 -42.65 44.98 19.37
N THR A 3 -43.35 43.86 19.58
CA THR A 3 -44.10 43.18 20.69
C THR A 3 -44.26 41.69 20.28
N THR A 4 -44.57 40.63 21.05
CA THR A 4 -44.94 40.26 22.45
C THR A 4 -44.64 38.72 22.58
N ALA A 5 -44.78 37.92 23.65
CA ALA A 5 -45.06 38.06 25.10
C ALA A 5 -44.43 36.85 25.85
N SER A 6 -44.40 36.89 27.19
CA SER A 6 -44.25 35.72 28.08
C SER A 6 -45.52 35.59 28.94
N PRO A 7 -45.79 34.43 29.58
CA PRO A 7 -45.73 34.51 31.05
C PRO A 7 -45.27 33.23 31.80
N ALA A 8 -44.95 33.49 33.08
CA ALA A 8 -45.08 32.60 34.25
C ALA A 8 -44.00 31.55 34.59
N ARG A 9 -43.86 31.32 35.90
CA ARG A 9 -42.99 30.35 36.59
C ARG A 9 -43.80 29.68 37.71
N CYS A 10 -43.47 28.44 38.07
CA CYS A 10 -43.53 27.90 39.45
C CYS A 10 -42.33 26.94 39.59
N THR A 11 -41.30 27.16 40.43
CA THR A 11 -41.22 27.19 41.92
C THR A 11 -41.62 25.87 42.61
N GLY A 12 -40.71 25.27 43.38
CA GLY A 12 -41.09 24.31 44.43
C GLY A 12 -40.17 23.12 44.75
N ARG A 13 -39.09 23.34 45.54
CA ARG A 13 -38.48 22.34 46.48
C ARG A 13 -37.91 21.06 45.81
N GLY A 14 -37.19 20.13 46.46
CA GLY A 14 -36.58 20.08 47.79
C GLY A 14 -35.72 18.81 47.95
N ARG A 15 -34.60 18.89 48.69
CA ARG A 15 -33.67 17.77 49.01
C ARG A 15 -34.35 16.66 49.87
N PRO A 16 -33.83 15.41 49.95
CA PRO A 16 -32.44 15.12 50.38
C PRO A 16 -31.70 13.96 49.65
N ALA A 17 -30.48 13.70 50.11
CA ALA A 17 -29.58 12.65 49.63
C ALA A 17 -29.69 11.35 50.47
N GLY A 18 -29.22 10.23 49.91
CA GLY A 18 -29.05 8.96 50.62
C GLY A 18 -27.66 8.38 50.36
N GLU A 19 -26.89 8.14 51.42
CA GLU A 19 -25.60 7.44 51.35
C GLU A 19 -25.78 5.92 51.18
N ARG A 20 -24.77 5.26 50.59
CA ARG A 20 -24.12 4.02 51.07
C ARG A 20 -23.18 3.42 50.02
N GLY A 21 -22.14 2.71 50.48
CA GLY A 21 -21.71 1.49 49.77
C GLY A 21 -20.35 1.45 49.06
N VAL A 22 -19.28 2.02 49.63
CA VAL A 22 -17.92 1.54 49.26
C VAL A 22 -17.77 0.09 49.78
N ARG A 23 -17.48 -0.88 48.90
CA ARG A 23 -17.00 -2.22 49.28
C ARG A 23 -15.85 -2.71 48.37
N PRO A 24 -14.95 -3.57 48.89
CA PRO A 24 -13.54 -3.48 48.52
C PRO A 24 -13.05 -4.55 47.53
N ALA A 25 -11.84 -4.35 47.03
CA ALA A 25 -11.11 -5.34 46.24
C ALA A 25 -10.85 -6.64 47.04
N ARG A 26 -10.94 -7.79 46.37
CA ARG A 26 -10.49 -9.09 46.90
C ARG A 26 -9.19 -9.53 46.23
N HIS A 27 -8.08 -9.44 46.95
CA HIS A 27 -6.92 -10.26 46.63
C HIS A 27 -7.25 -11.74 46.87
N ALA A 28 -6.92 -12.61 45.91
CA ALA A 28 -6.96 -14.05 46.07
C ALA A 28 -5.57 -14.64 45.82
N ARG A 29 -4.92 -15.14 46.87
CA ARG A 29 -3.62 -15.82 46.77
C ARG A 29 -3.77 -17.12 45.96
N ARG A 30 -2.81 -17.42 45.09
CA ARG A 30 -2.58 -18.79 44.58
C ARG A 30 -1.07 -19.07 44.56
N GLY A 31 -0.67 -20.14 45.24
CA GLY A 31 0.72 -20.60 45.30
C GLY A 31 1.20 -21.31 44.02
N PRO A 32 2.48 -21.71 43.98
CA PRO A 32 3.11 -22.24 42.77
C PRO A 32 2.55 -23.62 42.38
N ARG A 33 2.38 -23.85 41.08
CA ARG A 33 2.17 -25.19 40.51
C ARG A 33 3.46 -25.67 39.85
N ARG A 34 3.82 -26.93 40.13
CA ARG A 34 5.07 -27.58 39.70
C ARG A 34 5.13 -27.75 38.17
N ALA A 35 6.34 -27.75 37.63
CA ALA A 35 6.61 -28.10 36.23
C ALA A 35 6.71 -29.63 36.04
N PRO A 36 6.24 -30.18 34.91
CA PRO A 36 6.62 -31.52 34.45
C PRO A 36 7.95 -31.49 33.65
N ARG A 37 8.66 -32.62 33.63
CA ARG A 37 9.97 -32.78 32.97
C ARG A 37 9.84 -33.03 31.46
N ALA A 38 10.96 -32.87 30.74
CA ALA A 38 11.05 -33.09 29.30
C ALA A 38 11.02 -34.58 28.91
N GLY A 39 10.50 -34.88 27.72
CA GLY A 39 10.65 -36.15 27.02
C GLY A 39 10.93 -35.89 25.53
N ARG A 40 11.92 -36.59 24.95
CA ARG A 40 12.25 -36.51 23.51
C ARG A 40 11.50 -37.58 22.74
N ALA A 41 10.89 -37.22 21.61
CA ALA A 41 10.55 -38.15 20.53
C ALA A 41 10.71 -37.45 19.18
N SER A 42 11.15 -38.20 18.17
CA SER A 42 11.43 -37.70 16.81
C SER A 42 10.34 -38.18 15.83
N SER A 43 9.92 -37.35 14.88
CA SER A 43 10.11 -37.64 13.45
C SER A 43 9.38 -36.70 12.46
N ARG A 44 10.00 -36.57 11.28
CA ARG A 44 9.43 -36.39 9.92
C ARG A 44 8.20 -35.49 9.75
N GLY A 45 8.46 -34.26 9.30
CA GLY A 45 7.47 -33.20 9.19
C GLY A 45 6.48 -33.24 8.02
N ARG A 46 5.45 -32.40 8.18
CA ARG A 46 4.64 -31.78 7.12
C ARG A 46 4.43 -30.30 7.46
N ARG A 47 4.97 -29.38 6.65
CA ARG A 47 4.89 -27.92 6.90
C ARG A 47 3.66 -27.27 6.24
N ARG A 48 2.51 -27.27 6.92
CA ARG A 48 1.46 -26.23 6.76
C ARG A 48 0.77 -25.96 8.10
N ARG A 49 1.31 -25.02 8.89
CA ARG A 49 0.60 -24.51 10.08
C ARG A 49 -0.53 -23.57 9.63
N ARG A 50 -1.77 -23.93 9.94
CA ARG A 50 -2.91 -22.98 9.91
C ARG A 50 -2.63 -21.84 10.92
N PRO A 51 -3.16 -20.61 10.73
CA PRO A 51 -3.08 -19.56 11.73
C PRO A 51 -3.83 -20.01 12.99
N ALA A 52 -3.08 -20.27 14.06
CA ALA A 52 -3.60 -20.81 15.31
C ALA A 52 -3.34 -19.83 16.46
N ASP A 53 -4.21 -18.84 16.60
CA ASP A 53 -4.37 -18.09 17.86
C ASP A 53 -5.84 -18.21 18.31
N ARG A 54 -6.17 -19.36 18.91
CA ARG A 54 -7.27 -19.42 19.87
C ARG A 54 -6.86 -18.55 21.06
N ALA A 55 -7.79 -17.73 21.56
CA ALA A 55 -7.50 -16.69 22.55
C ALA A 55 -6.64 -17.18 23.73
N ARG A 56 -5.47 -16.56 23.94
CA ARG A 56 -4.63 -16.83 25.11
C ARG A 56 -5.37 -16.41 26.39
N PRO A 57 -5.56 -17.29 27.39
CA PRO A 57 -6.12 -16.90 28.68
C PRO A 57 -5.12 -15.95 29.37
N GLY A 58 -5.50 -14.68 29.51
CA GLY A 58 -4.62 -13.59 29.91
C GLY A 58 -4.62 -12.38 28.97
N ALA A 59 -5.23 -12.50 27.78
CA ALA A 59 -5.53 -11.34 26.94
C ALA A 59 -6.39 -10.32 27.71
N ARG A 60 -5.80 -9.18 28.10
CA ARG A 60 -6.55 -8.05 28.65
C ARG A 60 -7.59 -7.62 27.62
N ARG A 61 -8.83 -7.33 28.05
CA ARG A 61 -9.85 -6.73 27.17
C ARG A 61 -9.24 -5.51 26.46
N PRO A 62 -9.50 -5.30 25.16
CA PRO A 62 -9.03 -4.10 24.48
C PRO A 62 -9.51 -2.87 25.25
N ALA A 63 -8.59 -1.95 25.53
CA ALA A 63 -8.85 -0.84 26.42
C ALA A 63 -10.00 0.02 25.88
N ARG A 64 -11.04 0.23 26.70
CA ARG A 64 -12.09 1.21 26.38
C ARG A 64 -11.41 2.57 26.22
N ARG A 65 -11.64 3.24 25.07
CA ARG A 65 -11.22 4.62 24.71
C ARG A 65 -10.65 5.39 25.91
N ASP A 66 -9.33 5.51 25.99
CA ASP A 66 -8.71 6.18 27.14
C ASP A 66 -8.74 7.70 26.98
N ARG A 67 -9.94 8.25 27.23
CA ARG A 67 -10.22 9.69 27.36
C ARG A 67 -9.99 10.19 28.81
N ARG A 68 -9.30 9.44 29.66
CA ARG A 68 -9.09 9.81 31.08
C ARG A 68 -8.00 10.85 31.28
N LEU A 69 -7.05 10.91 30.35
CA LEU A 69 -5.95 11.87 30.31
C LEU A 69 -6.15 12.80 29.10
N PRO A 70 -7.07 13.78 29.15
CA PRO A 70 -7.37 14.67 28.03
C PRO A 70 -6.15 15.46 27.54
N GLU A 71 -5.17 15.72 28.40
CA GLU A 71 -3.91 16.39 28.09
C GLU A 71 -3.05 15.63 27.06
N LEU A 72 -3.29 14.33 26.86
CA LEU A 72 -2.58 13.52 25.87
C LEU A 72 -3.27 13.49 24.49
N HIS A 73 -4.28 14.34 24.24
CA HIS A 73 -5.04 14.38 22.97
C HIS A 73 -5.07 15.78 22.34
N GLY A 74 -4.92 15.83 21.01
CA GLY A 74 -4.92 17.04 20.20
C GLY A 74 -3.53 17.49 19.76
N ALA A 75 -3.47 18.63 19.07
CA ALA A 75 -2.24 19.40 18.90
C ALA A 75 -2.41 20.77 19.57
N THR A 76 -1.39 21.21 20.32
CA THR A 76 -1.33 22.53 20.93
C THR A 76 -0.04 23.24 20.52
N ALA A 77 0.05 24.54 20.78
CA ALA A 77 1.15 25.38 20.34
C ALA A 77 1.72 26.13 21.55
N ALA A 78 2.97 25.87 21.91
CA ALA A 78 3.62 26.36 23.14
C ALA A 78 5.11 26.58 22.89
N ASP A 79 5.71 27.60 23.49
CA ASP A 79 7.17 27.79 23.61
C ASP A 79 8.00 27.63 22.32
N GLY A 80 7.47 28.09 21.18
CA GLY A 80 8.11 27.97 19.87
C GLY A 80 7.89 26.63 19.15
N GLU A 81 7.11 25.72 19.74
CA GLU A 81 6.84 24.36 19.27
C GLU A 81 5.36 24.11 18.99
N LEU A 82 5.10 22.96 18.35
CA LEU A 82 3.80 22.30 18.21
C LEU A 82 3.87 20.98 19.01
N LEU A 83 3.06 20.88 20.07
CA LEU A 83 3.00 19.70 20.93
C LEU A 83 1.87 18.79 20.47
N LEU A 84 2.19 17.57 20.04
CA LEU A 84 1.23 16.55 19.61
C LEU A 84 0.99 15.59 20.77
N GLY A 85 -0.23 15.53 21.31
CA GLY A 85 -0.56 14.61 22.39
C GLY A 85 -0.36 13.15 21.96
N SER A 86 0.36 12.34 22.73
CA SER A 86 0.73 10.96 22.41
C SER A 86 -0.45 10.04 22.06
N ALA A 87 -1.60 10.22 22.72
CA ALA A 87 -2.80 9.41 22.52
C ALA A 87 -3.68 9.91 21.35
N THR A 88 -3.30 11.01 20.69
CA THR A 88 -4.01 11.55 19.53
C THR A 88 -3.92 10.62 18.34
N GLN A 89 -5.07 10.31 17.73
CA GLN A 89 -5.13 9.40 16.59
C GLN A 89 -4.65 10.11 15.31
N HIS A 90 -4.00 9.38 14.40
CA HIS A 90 -3.51 9.94 13.13
C HIS A 90 -4.64 10.63 12.33
N GLY A 91 -5.86 10.10 12.37
CA GLY A 91 -7.03 10.68 11.72
C GLY A 91 -7.55 11.98 12.35
N VAL A 92 -7.14 12.30 13.58
CA VAL A 92 -7.38 13.60 14.21
C VAL A 92 -6.29 14.59 13.76
N LEU A 93 -5.01 14.21 13.88
CA LEU A 93 -3.87 15.04 13.45
C LEU A 93 -3.93 15.41 11.95
N ALA A 94 -4.44 14.51 11.10
CA ALA A 94 -4.68 14.78 9.67
C ALA A 94 -5.80 15.81 9.37
N ARG A 95 -6.63 16.12 10.37
CA ARG A 95 -7.76 17.05 10.31
C ARG A 95 -7.57 18.29 11.18
N ASP A 96 -6.50 18.31 11.96
CA ASP A 96 -6.23 19.34 12.96
C ASP A 96 -6.01 20.72 12.31
N PRO A 97 -6.73 21.78 12.74
CA PRO A 97 -6.60 23.12 12.14
C PRO A 97 -5.25 23.79 12.37
N LEU A 98 -4.57 23.51 13.49
CA LEU A 98 -3.24 24.05 13.80
C LEU A 98 -2.20 23.40 12.87
N LEU A 99 -2.20 22.06 12.77
CA LEU A 99 -1.26 21.36 11.89
C LEU A 99 -1.50 21.66 10.40
N ARG A 100 -2.76 21.83 9.98
CA ARG A 100 -3.08 22.20 8.59
C ARG A 100 -2.59 23.61 8.21
N ARG A 101 -2.47 24.51 9.19
CA ARG A 101 -1.96 25.88 9.00
C ARG A 101 -0.43 25.95 9.11
N GLU A 102 0.13 25.42 10.19
CA GLU A 102 1.54 25.64 10.57
C GLU A 102 2.47 24.47 10.21
N LEU A 103 1.95 23.27 9.93
CA LEU A 103 2.77 22.11 9.54
C LEU A 103 2.05 21.18 8.54
N PRO A 104 1.63 21.68 7.37
CA PRO A 104 0.74 20.95 6.45
C PRO A 104 1.29 19.61 5.96
N ALA A 105 2.63 19.47 5.88
CA ALA A 105 3.28 18.20 5.55
C ALA A 105 2.99 17.09 6.57
N ALA A 106 2.92 17.41 7.87
CA ALA A 106 2.56 16.46 8.91
C ALA A 106 1.07 16.09 8.84
N ALA A 107 0.18 17.07 8.65
CA ALA A 107 -1.24 16.80 8.46
C ALA A 107 -1.51 15.91 7.23
N ALA A 108 -0.79 16.15 6.12
CA ALA A 108 -0.86 15.31 4.91
C ALA A 108 -0.29 13.90 5.15
N MET A 109 0.87 13.78 5.81
CA MET A 109 1.48 12.50 6.17
C MET A 109 0.53 11.65 7.03
N PHE A 110 0.01 12.22 8.13
CA PHE A 110 -0.98 11.55 8.99
C PHE A 110 -2.26 11.16 8.22
N GLY A 111 -2.63 11.92 7.19
CA GLY A 111 -3.75 11.64 6.29
C GLY A 111 -3.58 10.39 5.40
N HIS A 112 -2.33 9.95 5.18
CA HIS A 112 -1.97 8.83 4.30
C HIS A 112 -1.49 7.56 5.05
N ILE A 113 -1.48 7.55 6.39
CA ILE A 113 -1.11 6.35 7.18
C ILE A 113 -2.19 5.28 7.07
N GLY A 114 -1.86 4.09 6.56
CA GLY A 114 -2.78 2.95 6.47
C GLY A 114 -4.10 3.28 5.78
N ASN A 115 -5.19 2.60 6.18
CA ASN A 115 -6.56 2.94 5.78
C ASN A 115 -7.30 3.78 6.85
N VAL A 116 -8.52 4.24 6.56
CA VAL A 116 -9.32 5.08 7.48
C VAL A 116 -9.57 4.44 8.86
N ARG A 117 -9.65 3.11 8.95
CA ARG A 117 -9.81 2.39 10.23
C ARG A 117 -8.52 2.42 11.04
N VAL A 118 -7.36 2.25 10.38
CA VAL A 118 -6.04 2.45 11.01
C VAL A 118 -5.92 3.88 11.56
N ARG A 119 -6.29 4.90 10.77
CA ARG A 119 -6.26 6.30 11.22
C ARG A 119 -7.22 6.64 12.36
N ALA A 120 -8.30 5.87 12.53
CA ALA A 120 -9.28 6.06 13.61
C ALA A 120 -8.86 5.44 14.96
N TRP A 121 -7.81 4.60 14.99
CA TRP A 121 -7.35 3.89 16.19
C TRP A 121 -5.86 4.06 16.49
N GLY A 122 -5.01 4.14 15.47
CA GLY A 122 -3.57 4.34 15.61
C GLY A 122 -3.23 5.74 16.10
N THR A 123 -2.45 5.81 17.19
CA THR A 123 -2.06 7.04 17.90
C THR A 123 -0.61 7.41 17.60
N VAL A 124 -0.25 8.70 17.57
CA VAL A 124 1.14 9.13 17.28
C VAL A 124 2.17 8.56 18.25
N GLY A 125 1.91 8.59 19.57
CA GLY A 125 2.82 8.04 20.58
C GLY A 125 2.91 6.52 20.51
N GLY A 126 1.78 5.83 20.38
CA GLY A 126 1.76 4.36 20.20
C GLY A 126 2.35 3.89 18.86
N ASN A 127 2.42 4.76 17.84
CA ASN A 127 3.14 4.50 16.59
C ASN A 127 4.66 4.58 16.85
N LEU A 128 5.14 5.68 17.42
CA LEU A 128 6.56 5.88 17.76
C LEU A 128 7.10 4.82 18.75
N ALA A 129 6.30 4.46 19.76
CA ALA A 129 6.66 3.42 20.74
C ALA A 129 6.75 2.00 20.14
N LEU A 130 6.18 1.76 18.94
CA LEU A 130 6.28 0.48 18.25
C LEU A 130 7.61 0.32 17.51
N ALA A 131 8.27 1.40 17.09
CA ALA A 131 9.54 1.41 16.36
C ALA A 131 9.59 0.44 15.15
N GLU A 132 8.53 0.42 14.34
CA GLU A 132 8.48 -0.38 13.09
C GLU A 132 9.17 0.41 11.95
N PRO A 133 10.27 -0.08 11.36
CA PRO A 133 11.08 0.69 10.39
C PRO A 133 10.35 1.21 9.14
N ALA A 134 9.19 0.64 8.79
CA ALA A 134 8.37 1.09 7.66
C ALA A 134 7.31 2.18 8.00
N GLN A 135 7.24 2.66 9.25
CA GLN A 135 6.26 3.66 9.68
C GLN A 135 6.47 5.06 9.08
N ASP A 136 5.37 5.75 8.76
CA ASP A 136 5.42 7.12 8.23
C ASP A 136 5.89 8.19 9.24
N PRO A 137 5.40 8.23 10.51
CA PRO A 137 5.73 9.32 11.43
C PRO A 137 7.20 9.47 11.83
N PRO A 138 7.96 8.41 12.18
CA PRO A 138 9.38 8.55 12.57
C PRO A 138 10.19 9.32 11.53
N VAL A 139 9.96 9.06 10.25
CA VAL A 139 10.72 9.61 9.12
C VAL A 139 10.54 11.13 9.00
N LEU A 140 9.28 11.60 9.02
CA LEU A 140 9.00 13.03 8.95
C LEU A 140 9.38 13.76 10.23
N LEU A 141 9.14 13.15 11.39
CA LEU A 141 9.47 13.75 12.68
C LEU A 141 11.00 13.87 12.87
N THR A 142 11.79 12.90 12.42
CA THR A 142 13.26 13.02 12.36
C THR A 142 13.73 14.13 11.41
N ALA A 143 13.08 14.32 10.24
CA ALA A 143 13.44 15.40 9.31
C ALA A 143 13.08 16.82 9.81
N LEU A 144 12.20 16.91 10.81
CA LEU A 144 11.75 18.16 11.44
C LEU A 144 12.49 18.48 12.75
N ASP A 145 13.46 17.66 13.16
CA ASP A 145 14.14 17.71 14.46
C ASP A 145 13.17 17.61 15.66
N ALA A 146 12.12 16.80 15.52
CA ALA A 146 11.17 16.58 16.61
C ALA A 146 11.73 15.68 17.72
N ASP A 147 11.28 15.93 18.94
CA ASP A 147 11.53 15.12 20.13
C ASP A 147 10.26 14.42 20.61
N VAL A 148 10.41 13.42 21.47
CA VAL A 148 9.35 12.95 22.36
C VAL A 148 9.61 13.40 23.79
N LEU A 149 8.54 13.82 24.47
CA LEU A 149 8.55 14.14 25.90
C LEU A 149 8.16 12.89 26.67
N VAL A 150 9.15 12.22 27.28
CA VAL A 150 9.00 10.95 28.00
C VAL A 150 8.85 11.24 29.49
N ARG A 151 7.84 10.65 30.13
CA ARG A 151 7.62 10.74 31.58
C ARG A 151 7.70 9.36 32.22
N GLY A 152 8.44 9.23 33.30
CA GLY A 152 8.59 8.01 34.08
C GLY A 152 8.69 8.27 35.58
N PRO A 153 9.08 7.25 36.38
CA PRO A 153 9.21 7.39 37.84
C PRO A 153 10.23 8.46 38.27
N GLY A 154 11.30 8.66 37.51
CA GLY A 154 12.33 9.67 37.75
C GLY A 154 12.01 11.08 37.24
N GLY A 155 10.78 11.36 36.78
CA GLY A 155 10.38 12.66 36.24
C GLY A 155 10.15 12.66 34.73
N THR A 156 10.52 13.75 34.05
CA THR A 156 10.31 13.95 32.61
C THR A 156 11.65 14.20 31.92
N ARG A 157 11.87 13.54 30.77
CA ARG A 157 13.04 13.74 29.88
C ARG A 157 12.60 13.97 28.43
N ARG A 158 13.48 14.59 27.65
CA ARG A 158 13.30 14.84 26.21
C ARG A 158 14.22 13.90 25.43
N VAL A 159 13.72 13.28 24.36
CA VAL A 159 14.47 12.31 23.53
C VAL A 159 14.23 12.60 22.05
N PRO A 160 15.26 12.83 21.22
CA PRO A 160 15.08 13.06 19.79
C PRO A 160 14.40 11.87 19.13
N VAL A 161 13.44 12.10 18.23
CA VAL A 161 12.76 11.00 17.50
C VAL A 161 13.76 10.15 16.71
N ALA A 162 14.84 10.77 16.23
CA ALA A 162 15.99 10.09 15.61
C ALA A 162 16.69 9.05 16.51
N GLY A 163 16.70 9.26 17.83
CA GLY A 163 17.35 8.39 18.83
C GLY A 163 16.36 7.58 19.69
N LEU A 164 15.06 7.67 19.44
CA LEU A 164 14.03 6.97 20.21
C LEU A 164 14.06 5.45 19.99
N ALA A 165 14.36 5.01 18.76
CA ALA A 165 14.40 3.60 18.40
C ALA A 165 15.83 3.05 18.53
N ALA A 166 16.02 2.06 19.41
CA ALA A 166 17.30 1.36 19.58
C ALA A 166 17.52 0.30 18.48
N GLY A 167 16.47 -0.05 17.75
CA GLY A 167 16.48 -0.98 16.62
C GLY A 167 15.05 -1.32 16.19
N PRO A 168 14.86 -2.22 15.22
CA PRO A 168 13.53 -2.66 14.80
C PRO A 168 12.71 -3.17 15.98
N MET A 169 11.47 -2.69 16.10
CA MET A 169 10.53 -3.03 17.16
C MET A 169 10.99 -2.71 18.60
N THR A 170 12.02 -1.88 18.78
CA THR A 170 12.70 -1.65 20.06
C THR A 170 12.99 -0.18 20.30
N THR A 171 12.65 0.37 21.47
CA THR A 171 12.89 1.78 21.85
C THR A 171 13.81 1.91 23.06
N VAL A 172 14.36 3.10 23.28
CA VAL A 172 15.15 3.48 24.48
C VAL A 172 14.26 3.86 25.69
N LEU A 173 13.06 3.27 25.79
CA LEU A 173 12.10 3.52 26.86
C LEU A 173 12.23 2.48 27.97
N GLU A 174 12.42 2.95 29.20
CA GLU A 174 12.60 2.09 30.37
C GLU A 174 11.26 1.63 30.99
N PRO A 175 11.24 0.52 31.77
CA PRO A 175 10.02 0.03 32.42
C PRO A 175 9.34 1.08 33.31
N GLY A 176 8.15 1.51 32.89
CA GLY A 176 7.35 2.54 33.59
C GLY A 176 7.43 3.93 32.95
N GLU A 177 8.20 4.11 31.88
CA GLU A 177 8.16 5.32 31.07
C GLU A 177 7.01 5.32 30.05
N LEU A 178 6.54 6.53 29.72
CA LEU A 178 5.49 6.80 28.74
C LEU A 178 5.88 8.01 27.88
N ILE A 179 5.76 7.87 26.56
CA ILE A 179 5.73 9.04 25.66
C ILE A 179 4.45 9.82 25.97
N THR A 180 4.58 11.07 26.41
CA THR A 180 3.43 11.95 26.70
C THR A 180 3.07 12.82 25.49
N HIS A 181 4.08 13.37 24.81
CA HIS A 181 3.92 14.25 23.65
C HIS A 181 5.01 14.00 22.62
N VAL A 182 4.75 14.41 21.38
CA VAL A 182 5.79 14.73 20.39
C VAL A 182 5.93 16.25 20.36
N ALA A 183 7.13 16.76 20.61
CA ALA A 183 7.45 18.18 20.49
C ALA A 183 8.09 18.43 19.12
N VAL A 184 7.43 19.23 18.27
CA VAL A 184 7.92 19.57 16.94
C VAL A 184 8.26 21.06 16.90
N PRO A 185 9.50 21.46 16.60
CA PRO A 185 9.83 22.87 16.40
C PRO A 185 8.92 23.51 15.34
N ARG A 186 8.42 24.73 15.58
CA ARG A 186 7.65 25.44 14.53
C ARG A 186 8.59 25.81 13.37
N PRO A 187 8.16 25.58 12.11
CA PRO A 187 8.98 25.97 10.97
C PRO A 187 9.11 27.49 10.88
N GLY A 188 10.31 27.96 10.55
CA GLY A 188 10.54 29.38 10.25
C GLY A 188 9.79 29.88 9.01
N PRO A 189 9.67 31.21 8.79
CA PRO A 189 8.95 31.77 7.66
C PRO A 189 9.50 31.35 6.30
N ASP A 190 10.80 31.02 6.22
CA ASP A 190 11.50 30.52 5.04
C ASP A 190 11.53 28.99 4.95
N GLU A 191 10.99 28.27 5.93
CA GLU A 191 11.11 26.82 6.02
C GLU A 191 9.92 26.10 5.40
N ARG A 192 10.21 25.05 4.63
CA ARG A 192 9.24 24.25 3.89
C ARG A 192 9.50 22.79 4.20
N SER A 193 8.45 21.98 4.32
CA SER A 193 8.58 20.54 4.50
C SER A 193 7.67 19.76 3.56
N ALA A 194 8.07 18.53 3.25
CA ALA A 194 7.33 17.62 2.39
C ALA A 194 7.54 16.17 2.87
N TYR A 195 6.53 15.33 2.63
CA TYR A 195 6.61 13.88 2.85
C TYR A 195 6.02 13.14 1.65
N LEU A 196 6.77 12.17 1.13
CA LEU A 196 6.37 11.29 0.04
C LEU A 196 6.59 9.83 0.44
N LYS A 197 5.71 8.93 0.00
CA LYS A 197 5.89 7.48 0.15
C LYS A 197 5.63 6.73 -1.14
N PHE A 198 6.49 5.76 -1.43
CA PHE A 198 6.45 4.93 -2.63
C PHE A 198 5.96 3.53 -2.25
N LEU A 199 4.82 3.12 -2.81
CA LEU A 199 4.02 2.01 -2.31
C LEU A 199 4.06 0.79 -3.26
N PRO A 200 4.09 -0.45 -2.74
CA PRO A 200 4.28 -1.63 -3.57
C PRO A 200 3.02 -2.01 -4.37
N VAL A 201 1.81 -1.91 -3.79
CA VAL A 201 0.55 -2.37 -4.38
C VAL A 201 -0.62 -1.37 -4.23
N THR A 202 -0.89 -0.86 -3.03
CA THR A 202 -2.07 -0.03 -2.71
C THR A 202 -1.71 1.30 -2.04
N ALA A 203 -2.67 2.22 -1.94
CA ALA A 203 -2.49 3.52 -1.27
C ALA A 203 -2.38 3.41 0.26
N ASP A 204 -2.92 2.34 0.84
CA ASP A 204 -2.96 2.10 2.29
C ASP A 204 -1.76 1.24 2.78
N ASP A 205 -0.84 0.87 1.89
CA ASP A 205 0.33 0.03 2.21
C ASP A 205 1.35 0.76 3.11
N TYR A 206 2.23 -0.05 3.72
CA TYR A 206 3.54 0.40 4.19
C TYR A 206 4.42 0.86 3.03
N ALA A 207 5.36 1.77 3.31
CA ALA A 207 6.28 2.28 2.31
C ALA A 207 7.30 1.22 1.85
N THR A 208 7.53 1.13 0.54
CA THR A 208 8.75 0.49 -0.02
C THR A 208 9.96 1.38 0.25
N VAL A 209 9.75 2.69 0.10
CA VAL A 209 10.63 3.78 0.49
C VAL A 209 9.74 4.95 0.87
N SER A 210 10.02 5.64 1.97
CA SER A 210 9.47 6.97 2.23
C SER A 210 10.58 8.00 2.30
N VAL A 211 10.26 9.25 1.99
CA VAL A 211 11.19 10.38 1.98
C VAL A 211 10.52 11.56 2.66
N ALA A 212 11.12 12.04 3.74
CA ALA A 212 10.81 13.33 4.34
C ALA A 212 11.88 14.34 3.96
N VAL A 213 11.47 15.59 3.75
CA VAL A 213 12.36 16.71 3.45
C VAL A 213 11.95 17.91 4.28
N ARG A 214 12.93 18.60 4.88
CA ARG A 214 12.80 19.97 5.38
C ARG A 214 13.84 20.84 4.67
N LEU A 215 13.41 21.93 4.07
CA LEU A 215 14.26 22.94 3.41
C LEU A 215 14.11 24.28 4.11
N ARG A 216 15.16 25.10 4.05
CA ARG A 216 15.07 26.56 4.22
C ARG A 216 15.31 27.20 2.85
N VAL A 217 14.47 28.14 2.44
CA VAL A 217 14.47 28.72 1.10
C VAL A 217 14.43 30.25 1.19
N ALA A 218 15.49 30.92 0.78
CA ALA A 218 15.59 32.38 0.73
C ALA A 218 15.83 32.83 -0.71
N GLY A 219 15.11 33.85 -1.18
CA GLY A 219 15.22 34.34 -2.57
C GLY A 219 14.93 33.28 -3.65
N GLY A 220 14.14 32.25 -3.33
CA GLY A 220 13.90 31.11 -4.22
C GLY A 220 15.05 30.10 -4.30
N VAL A 221 16.09 30.22 -3.47
CA VAL A 221 17.25 29.30 -3.40
C VAL A 221 17.24 28.53 -2.09
N VAL A 222 17.52 27.23 -2.15
CA VAL A 222 17.64 26.37 -0.96
C VAL A 222 18.92 26.73 -0.20
N THR A 223 18.78 27.29 1.00
CA THR A 223 19.91 27.69 1.86
C THR A 223 20.28 26.63 2.90
N ALA A 224 19.34 25.77 3.27
CA ALA A 224 19.59 24.59 4.10
C ALA A 224 18.64 23.45 3.70
N ALA A 225 19.06 22.20 3.91
CA ALA A 225 18.26 21.02 3.64
C ALA A 225 18.52 19.90 4.66
N ARG A 226 17.46 19.18 5.05
CA ARG A 226 17.52 17.88 5.71
C ARG A 226 16.64 16.91 4.93
N ILE A 227 17.17 15.73 4.60
CA ILE A 227 16.45 14.67 3.87
C ILE A 227 16.58 13.39 4.68
N VAL A 228 15.45 12.72 4.95
CA VAL A 228 15.43 11.48 5.74
C VAL A 228 14.60 10.43 5.00
N CYS A 229 15.15 9.23 4.83
CA CYS A 229 14.48 8.12 4.16
C CYS A 229 14.03 7.03 5.15
N GLY A 230 12.81 6.53 4.99
CA GLY A 230 12.25 5.41 5.74
C GLY A 230 12.09 4.14 4.88
N ALA A 231 11.90 3.00 5.54
CA ALA A 231 11.86 1.65 4.95
C ALA A 231 13.12 1.22 4.17
N VAL A 232 14.19 2.02 4.14
CA VAL A 232 15.48 1.72 3.49
C VAL A 232 16.54 1.13 4.42
N GLY A 233 16.22 0.99 5.71
CA GLY A 233 17.12 0.49 6.75
C GLY A 233 16.35 0.10 8.02
N PRO A 234 17.06 -0.33 9.08
CA PRO A 234 16.45 -0.72 10.37
C PRO A 234 15.94 0.47 11.20
N LEU A 235 16.27 1.70 10.79
CA LEU A 235 15.91 2.98 11.39
C LEU A 235 15.73 4.00 10.24
N PRO A 236 15.09 5.17 10.47
CA PRO A 236 15.13 6.28 9.52
C PRO A 236 16.58 6.69 9.21
N VAL A 237 16.92 6.78 7.93
CA VAL A 237 18.28 7.08 7.46
C VAL A 237 18.37 8.55 7.06
N ASP A 238 19.25 9.31 7.70
CA ASP A 238 19.57 10.67 7.25
C ASP A 238 20.41 10.63 5.96
N CYS A 239 20.01 11.41 4.96
CA CYS A 239 20.59 11.42 3.62
C CYS A 239 21.38 12.72 3.39
N ALA A 240 22.31 13.03 4.30
CA ALA A 240 23.13 14.25 4.27
C ALA A 240 23.81 14.52 2.91
N GLU A 241 24.32 13.50 2.22
CA GLU A 241 24.88 13.64 0.86
C GLU A 241 23.85 14.17 -0.14
N ALA A 242 22.61 13.65 -0.11
CA ALA A 242 21.53 14.09 -0.98
C ALA A 242 21.04 15.51 -0.61
N ALA A 243 21.08 15.85 0.68
CA ALA A 243 20.77 17.19 1.16
C ALA A 243 21.80 18.23 0.68
N ALA A 244 23.10 17.89 0.70
CA ALA A 244 24.17 18.75 0.21
C ALA A 244 24.03 19.06 -1.30
N LEU A 245 23.55 18.12 -2.11
CA LEU A 245 23.35 18.31 -3.57
C LEU A 245 22.26 19.34 -3.93
N VAL A 246 21.31 19.61 -3.03
CA VAL A 246 20.20 20.56 -3.26
C VAL A 246 20.43 21.94 -2.65
N VAL A 247 21.38 22.11 -1.72
CA VAL A 247 21.76 23.44 -1.22
C VAL A 247 22.40 24.27 -2.35
N GLY A 248 22.11 25.57 -2.40
CA GLY A 248 22.52 26.46 -3.47
C GLY A 248 21.77 26.25 -4.80
N ARG A 249 20.74 25.38 -4.85
CA ARG A 249 19.88 25.21 -6.02
C ARG A 249 18.62 26.08 -5.92
N PRO A 250 18.12 26.63 -7.04
CA PRO A 250 16.81 27.26 -7.07
C PRO A 250 15.70 26.23 -6.88
N THR A 251 14.62 26.60 -6.19
CA THR A 251 13.37 25.85 -6.21
C THR A 251 12.71 26.03 -7.58
N ALA A 252 12.67 24.98 -8.38
CA ALA A 252 12.03 25.02 -9.70
C ALA A 252 10.52 25.28 -9.58
N GLU A 253 9.93 25.87 -10.61
CA GLU A 253 8.48 26.05 -10.71
C GLU A 253 7.74 24.70 -10.60
N PRO A 254 6.56 24.65 -9.94
CA PRO A 254 5.74 23.46 -9.95
C PRO A 254 5.25 23.17 -11.38
N PRO A 255 5.23 21.90 -11.83
CA PRO A 255 4.67 21.55 -13.13
C PRO A 255 3.17 21.85 -13.16
N ASP A 256 2.64 22.19 -14.33
CA ASP A 256 1.21 22.42 -14.52
C ASP A 256 0.36 21.23 -14.04
N VAL A 257 -0.68 21.55 -13.27
CA VAL A 257 -1.63 20.61 -12.66
C VAL A 257 -3.07 20.81 -13.19
N SER A 258 -3.23 21.40 -14.38
CA SER A 258 -4.51 21.62 -15.06
C SER A 258 -5.44 20.39 -15.13
N GLU A 259 -4.89 19.18 -15.33
CA GLU A 259 -5.67 17.92 -15.27
C GLU A 259 -5.94 17.39 -13.84
N ALA A 260 -5.30 17.92 -12.80
CA ALA A 260 -5.36 17.33 -11.46
C ALA A 260 -6.74 17.47 -10.79
N TRP A 261 -7.43 18.61 -10.97
CA TRP A 261 -8.71 18.86 -10.29
C TRP A 261 -9.77 17.80 -10.61
N ALA A 262 -9.93 17.44 -11.88
CA ALA A 262 -10.88 16.38 -12.28
C ALA A 262 -10.50 15.01 -11.70
N ARG A 263 -9.20 14.74 -11.51
CA ARG A 263 -8.70 13.47 -10.96
C ARG A 263 -8.85 13.38 -9.43
N VAL A 264 -8.87 14.50 -8.70
CA VAL A 264 -9.10 14.51 -7.24
C VAL A 264 -10.56 14.74 -6.84
N SER A 265 -11.37 15.39 -7.69
CA SER A 265 -12.81 15.58 -7.47
C SER A 265 -13.67 14.38 -7.88
N GLY A 266 -13.09 13.42 -8.61
CA GLY A 266 -13.84 12.31 -9.22
C GLY A 266 -14.56 12.66 -10.53
N GLY A 267 -14.44 13.90 -11.02
CA GLY A 267 -15.02 14.33 -12.30
C GLY A 267 -14.33 13.74 -13.55
N ALA A 268 -13.13 13.18 -13.42
CA ALA A 268 -12.42 12.50 -14.50
C ALA A 268 -13.01 11.10 -14.75
N GLY A 269 -14.01 11.00 -15.64
CA GLY A 269 -14.64 9.73 -16.00
C GLY A 269 -13.67 8.72 -16.62
N TYR A 270 -13.51 7.56 -15.97
CA TYR A 270 -12.73 6.43 -16.45
C TYR A 270 -13.63 5.29 -16.95
N VAL A 271 -13.03 4.33 -17.68
CA VAL A 271 -13.71 3.12 -18.17
C VAL A 271 -14.25 2.23 -17.04
N GLY A 272 -13.83 2.45 -15.79
CA GLY A 272 -14.37 1.76 -14.61
C GLY A 272 -15.67 2.37 -14.07
N ASP A 273 -15.97 3.62 -14.41
CA ASP A 273 -17.12 4.38 -13.89
C ASP A 273 -18.34 4.28 -14.83
N VAL A 274 -18.11 3.81 -16.06
CA VAL A 274 -19.15 3.49 -17.05
C VAL A 274 -19.99 2.32 -16.55
N ARG A 275 -21.16 2.63 -15.96
CA ARG A 275 -22.19 1.63 -15.67
C ARG A 275 -22.88 1.24 -16.98
N VAL A 276 -22.89 -0.06 -17.27
CA VAL A 276 -23.68 -0.66 -18.33
C VAL A 276 -24.79 -1.47 -17.64
N PRO A 277 -26.08 -1.20 -17.93
CA PRO A 277 -27.18 -2.01 -17.40
C PRO A 277 -26.99 -3.50 -17.72
N ASP A 278 -27.42 -4.36 -16.79
CA ASP A 278 -27.47 -5.82 -16.93
C ASP A 278 -26.15 -6.51 -17.32
N ALA A 279 -25.02 -5.81 -17.16
CA ALA A 279 -23.71 -6.29 -17.57
C ALA A 279 -23.10 -7.26 -16.54
N LEU A 280 -22.83 -8.49 -17.00
CA LEU A 280 -22.14 -9.50 -16.20
C LEU A 280 -20.71 -9.08 -15.84
N HIS A 281 -20.32 -9.39 -14.62
CA HIS A 281 -18.97 -9.21 -14.13
C HIS A 281 -18.10 -10.42 -14.52
N ALA A 282 -17.03 -10.17 -15.26
CA ALA A 282 -16.06 -11.20 -15.65
C ALA A 282 -14.82 -11.20 -14.74
N ALA A 283 -14.38 -12.40 -14.37
CA ALA A 283 -13.09 -12.66 -13.72
C ALA A 283 -12.31 -13.77 -14.46
N PHE A 284 -11.03 -13.93 -14.15
CA PHE A 284 -10.16 -14.92 -14.77
C PHE A 284 -9.48 -15.78 -13.72
N VAL A 285 -9.39 -17.07 -14.02
CA VAL A 285 -8.54 -18.04 -13.31
C VAL A 285 -7.14 -17.92 -13.90
N TYR A 286 -6.13 -17.74 -13.05
CA TYR A 286 -4.74 -17.54 -13.46
C TYR A 286 -3.87 -18.67 -12.93
N SER A 287 -3.01 -19.23 -13.78
CA SER A 287 -2.07 -20.24 -13.30
C SER A 287 -1.01 -19.62 -12.38
N PRO A 288 -0.72 -20.25 -11.21
CA PRO A 288 0.38 -19.83 -10.35
C PRO A 288 1.75 -20.29 -10.88
N TRP A 289 1.79 -21.20 -11.87
CA TRP A 289 3.01 -21.90 -12.28
C TRP A 289 3.71 -21.24 -13.47
N PRO A 290 5.06 -21.15 -13.46
CA PRO A 290 5.82 -20.59 -14.58
C PRO A 290 5.90 -21.53 -15.79
N ALA A 291 5.76 -22.85 -15.60
CA ALA A 291 5.56 -23.84 -16.66
C ALA A 291 4.80 -25.04 -16.08
N ALA A 292 3.74 -25.50 -16.75
CA ALA A 292 2.97 -26.68 -16.35
C ALA A 292 2.15 -27.24 -17.53
N ARG A 293 1.97 -28.56 -17.61
CA ARG A 293 0.86 -29.16 -18.35
C ARG A 293 -0.41 -29.02 -17.51
N ILE A 294 -1.54 -28.72 -18.15
CA ILE A 294 -2.87 -28.79 -17.53
C ILE A 294 -3.36 -30.22 -17.71
N GLU A 295 -3.72 -30.89 -16.62
CA GLU A 295 -4.20 -32.29 -16.66
C GLU A 295 -5.73 -32.36 -16.59
N GLY A 296 -6.35 -31.41 -15.88
CA GLY A 296 -7.78 -31.24 -15.78
C GLY A 296 -8.15 -29.82 -15.33
N ILE A 297 -9.40 -29.42 -15.59
CA ILE A 297 -10.02 -28.22 -15.05
C ILE A 297 -11.41 -28.64 -14.57
N ASP A 298 -11.66 -28.62 -13.26
CA ASP A 298 -13.02 -28.77 -12.73
C ASP A 298 -13.66 -27.39 -12.57
N VAL A 299 -14.86 -27.26 -13.15
CA VAL A 299 -15.68 -26.04 -13.12
C VAL A 299 -16.95 -26.24 -12.29
N GLY A 300 -17.26 -27.46 -11.84
CA GLY A 300 -18.45 -27.79 -11.07
C GLY A 300 -18.63 -26.91 -9.82
N PRO A 301 -17.63 -26.84 -8.91
CA PRO A 301 -17.71 -26.01 -7.71
C PRO A 301 -17.86 -24.50 -7.99
N ALA A 302 -17.48 -24.03 -9.19
CA ALA A 302 -17.66 -22.65 -9.62
C ALA A 302 -19.05 -22.36 -10.21
N LEU A 303 -19.73 -23.37 -10.79
CA LEU A 303 -21.10 -23.25 -11.31
C LEU A 303 -22.14 -23.18 -10.17
N GLU A 304 -21.88 -23.86 -9.05
CA GLU A 304 -22.71 -23.82 -7.83
C GLU A 304 -22.67 -22.47 -7.08
N VAL A 305 -21.82 -21.52 -7.49
CA VAL A 305 -21.71 -20.20 -6.84
C VAL A 305 -22.96 -19.35 -7.16
N PRO A 306 -23.72 -18.86 -6.15
CA PRO A 306 -24.94 -18.09 -6.39
C PRO A 306 -24.72 -16.86 -7.29
N GLY A 307 -25.47 -16.81 -8.39
CA GLY A 307 -25.36 -15.73 -9.38
C GLY A 307 -24.26 -15.95 -10.44
N MET A 308 -23.60 -17.11 -10.48
CA MET A 308 -22.81 -17.52 -11.64
C MET A 308 -23.71 -17.63 -12.89
N VAL A 309 -23.14 -17.33 -14.07
CA VAL A 309 -23.86 -17.40 -15.35
C VAL A 309 -23.10 -18.22 -16.39
N ALA A 310 -21.76 -18.16 -16.40
CA ALA A 310 -20.95 -19.01 -17.27
C ALA A 310 -19.52 -19.21 -16.72
N VAL A 311 -18.95 -20.39 -17.01
CA VAL A 311 -17.51 -20.66 -16.92
C VAL A 311 -17.02 -21.07 -18.31
N LEU A 312 -15.89 -20.52 -18.74
CA LEU A 312 -15.28 -20.74 -20.05
C LEU A 312 -13.85 -21.27 -19.86
N THR A 313 -13.59 -22.50 -20.30
CA THR A 313 -12.26 -23.06 -20.52
C THR A 313 -11.77 -22.71 -21.93
N ALA A 314 -10.58 -23.18 -22.32
CA ALA A 314 -10.11 -23.02 -23.70
C ALA A 314 -11.02 -23.72 -24.73
N ASP A 315 -11.62 -24.85 -24.37
CA ASP A 315 -12.45 -25.68 -25.25
C ASP A 315 -13.73 -24.94 -25.67
N GLY A 316 -14.35 -24.21 -24.73
CA GLY A 316 -15.49 -23.33 -25.00
C GLY A 316 -15.16 -22.01 -25.70
N VAL A 317 -13.88 -21.73 -26.01
CA VAL A 317 -13.40 -20.50 -26.67
C VAL A 317 -12.71 -20.78 -28.01
N GLY A 318 -12.16 -21.98 -28.19
CA GLY A 318 -11.43 -22.40 -29.39
C GLY A 318 -10.06 -21.73 -29.56
N GLU A 319 -9.46 -21.94 -30.73
CA GLU A 319 -8.10 -21.56 -31.14
C GLU A 319 -7.89 -20.03 -31.35
N ILE A 320 -8.52 -19.17 -30.53
CA ILE A 320 -8.35 -17.71 -30.62
C ILE A 320 -6.98 -17.30 -30.07
N ARG A 321 -6.04 -17.02 -30.98
CA ARG A 321 -4.68 -16.57 -30.65
C ARG A 321 -4.49 -15.05 -30.80
N THR A 322 -3.70 -14.48 -29.91
CA THR A 322 -3.50 -13.03 -29.72
C THR A 322 -2.00 -12.69 -29.63
N GLY A 323 -1.68 -11.39 -29.51
CA GLY A 323 -0.31 -10.88 -29.55
C GLY A 323 -0.16 -9.78 -30.61
N ARG A 324 0.85 -8.90 -30.49
CA ARG A 324 0.97 -7.69 -31.33
C ARG A 324 1.82 -7.88 -32.59
N ALA A 325 2.92 -8.64 -32.49
CA ALA A 325 3.85 -8.88 -33.60
C ALA A 325 3.82 -10.34 -34.08
N LEU A 326 3.30 -11.24 -33.24
CA LEU A 326 3.00 -12.64 -33.51
C LEU A 326 1.60 -12.93 -32.93
N ARG A 327 0.92 -13.97 -33.41
CA ARG A 327 -0.43 -14.39 -32.98
C ARG A 327 -0.34 -15.78 -32.34
N ASP A 328 0.43 -15.87 -31.27
CA ASP A 328 0.86 -17.10 -30.60
C ASP A 328 0.30 -17.23 -29.17
N TYR A 329 -0.14 -16.14 -28.55
CA TYR A 329 -0.65 -16.16 -27.18
C TYR A 329 -2.16 -16.42 -27.14
N PRO A 330 -2.64 -17.60 -26.73
CA PRO A 330 -4.07 -17.92 -26.74
C PRO A 330 -4.85 -17.07 -25.73
N VAL A 331 -6.17 -16.92 -25.93
CA VAL A 331 -7.01 -16.17 -24.98
C VAL A 331 -7.01 -16.85 -23.60
N LEU A 332 -7.19 -18.17 -23.58
CA LEU A 332 -7.09 -19.04 -22.40
C LEU A 332 -6.05 -20.14 -22.68
N ALA A 333 -5.44 -20.70 -21.63
CA ALA A 333 -4.47 -21.78 -21.77
C ALA A 333 -5.14 -23.11 -22.16
N ALA A 334 -4.70 -23.71 -23.26
CA ALA A 334 -5.08 -25.05 -23.69
C ALA A 334 -3.87 -25.98 -23.56
N GLY A 335 -4.03 -27.10 -22.86
CA GLY A 335 -3.00 -28.14 -22.67
C GLY A 335 -1.79 -27.74 -21.80
N GLU A 336 -1.26 -26.52 -21.94
CA GLU A 336 -0.10 -26.06 -21.17
C GLU A 336 -0.11 -24.56 -20.81
N VAL A 337 0.54 -24.27 -19.69
CA VAL A 337 0.88 -22.94 -19.18
C VAL A 337 2.36 -22.67 -19.41
N ARG A 338 2.66 -21.49 -19.95
CA ARG A 338 4.00 -21.05 -20.35
C ARG A 338 4.53 -19.87 -19.51
N PHE A 339 3.72 -19.34 -18.59
CA PHE A 339 4.13 -18.38 -17.55
C PHE A 339 3.09 -18.22 -16.43
N ALA A 340 3.55 -17.88 -15.22
CA ALA A 340 2.69 -17.57 -14.09
C ALA A 340 1.90 -16.27 -14.35
N GLY A 341 0.59 -16.30 -14.12
CA GLY A 341 -0.33 -15.23 -14.54
C GLY A 341 -0.86 -15.36 -15.97
N GLN A 342 -0.60 -16.47 -16.67
CA GLN A 342 -1.38 -16.86 -17.85
C GLN A 342 -2.82 -17.22 -17.42
N ARG A 343 -3.82 -16.79 -18.19
CA ARG A 343 -5.23 -17.12 -17.95
C ARG A 343 -5.52 -18.56 -18.36
N VAL A 344 -6.28 -19.29 -17.57
CA VAL A 344 -6.64 -20.71 -17.83
C VAL A 344 -8.13 -20.86 -18.07
N ALA A 345 -8.96 -20.21 -17.25
CA ALA A 345 -10.41 -20.10 -17.45
C ALA A 345 -10.88 -18.65 -17.26
N ALA A 346 -12.09 -18.35 -17.71
CA ALA A 346 -12.82 -17.12 -17.41
C ALA A 346 -14.18 -17.46 -16.82
N VAL A 347 -14.67 -16.67 -15.88
CA VAL A 347 -16.03 -16.81 -15.33
C VAL A 347 -16.81 -15.52 -15.51
N ALA A 348 -18.12 -15.62 -15.65
CA ALA A 348 -19.05 -14.49 -15.74
C ALA A 348 -20.22 -14.70 -14.78
N ALA A 349 -20.48 -13.69 -13.94
CA ALA A 349 -21.53 -13.73 -12.92
C ALA A 349 -22.31 -12.41 -12.84
N THR A 350 -23.48 -12.43 -12.23
CA THR A 350 -24.35 -11.24 -12.04
C THR A 350 -23.75 -10.21 -11.08
N THR A 351 -22.84 -10.60 -10.20
CA THR A 351 -22.11 -9.69 -9.29
C THR A 351 -20.59 -9.87 -9.39
N ARG A 352 -19.85 -8.82 -9.05
CA ARG A 352 -18.37 -8.85 -9.03
C ARG A 352 -17.83 -9.83 -7.99
N GLU A 353 -18.58 -10.04 -6.92
CA GLU A 353 -18.25 -10.88 -5.79
C GLU A 353 -18.44 -12.35 -6.16
N ALA A 354 -19.59 -12.73 -6.71
CA ALA A 354 -19.82 -14.07 -7.27
C ALA A 354 -18.80 -14.42 -8.39
N ALA A 355 -18.43 -13.45 -9.23
CA ALA A 355 -17.38 -13.65 -10.25
C ALA A 355 -16.00 -13.94 -9.63
N ARG A 356 -15.68 -13.36 -8.47
CA ARG A 356 -14.42 -13.64 -7.75
C ARG A 356 -14.46 -14.98 -7.05
N GLU A 357 -15.61 -15.34 -6.47
CA GLU A 357 -15.82 -16.59 -5.75
C GLU A 357 -15.78 -17.79 -6.72
N GLY A 358 -16.50 -17.71 -7.85
CA GLY A 358 -16.39 -18.72 -8.91
C GLY A 358 -14.98 -18.85 -9.48
N ALA A 359 -14.27 -17.73 -9.73
CA ALA A 359 -12.88 -17.79 -10.19
C ALA A 359 -11.88 -18.32 -9.15
N ALA A 360 -12.29 -18.44 -7.88
CA ALA A 360 -11.52 -19.09 -6.81
C ALA A 360 -11.98 -20.54 -6.54
N ALA A 361 -13.12 -20.95 -7.08
CA ALA A 361 -13.70 -22.29 -6.95
C ALA A 361 -13.47 -23.19 -8.19
N VAL A 362 -12.98 -22.65 -9.31
CA VAL A 362 -12.47 -23.47 -10.42
C VAL A 362 -11.16 -24.14 -9.96
N GLU A 363 -11.16 -25.47 -9.91
CA GLU A 363 -9.97 -26.26 -9.58
C GLU A 363 -9.22 -26.64 -10.87
N VAL A 364 -7.88 -26.66 -10.83
CA VAL A 364 -7.03 -26.94 -12.01
C VAL A 364 -5.85 -27.81 -11.61
N ASP A 365 -5.74 -28.98 -12.24
CA ASP A 365 -4.64 -29.92 -12.03
C ASP A 365 -3.46 -29.62 -12.95
N TYR A 366 -2.25 -29.72 -12.40
CA TYR A 366 -1.01 -29.29 -13.03
C TYR A 366 0.15 -30.27 -12.85
N ASP A 367 0.63 -30.87 -13.95
CA ASP A 367 1.98 -31.45 -14.02
C ASP A 367 2.98 -30.30 -14.20
N VAL A 368 3.57 -29.86 -13.08
CA VAL A 368 4.46 -28.71 -13.00
C VAL A 368 5.82 -29.04 -13.63
N ARG A 369 6.19 -28.31 -14.69
CA ARG A 369 7.40 -28.57 -15.48
C ARG A 369 8.55 -27.64 -15.07
N PRO A 370 9.82 -28.04 -15.28
CA PRO A 370 10.96 -27.14 -15.13
C PRO A 370 10.82 -25.90 -16.04
N ALA A 371 10.84 -24.70 -15.45
CA ALA A 371 10.66 -23.46 -16.18
C ALA A 371 11.98 -22.81 -16.58
N VAL A 372 12.07 -22.31 -17.82
CA VAL A 372 13.24 -21.60 -18.35
C VAL A 372 13.25 -20.16 -17.83
N LEU A 373 13.97 -19.92 -16.73
CA LEU A 373 13.99 -18.64 -16.03
C LEU A 373 15.35 -17.93 -16.18
N GLY A 374 15.31 -16.66 -16.58
CA GLY A 374 16.51 -15.83 -16.79
C GLY A 374 17.12 -15.98 -18.19
N LEU A 375 18.05 -15.08 -18.52
CA LEU A 375 18.61 -15.00 -19.88
C LEU A 375 19.56 -16.17 -20.19
N ASP A 376 20.41 -16.56 -19.24
CA ASP A 376 21.42 -17.58 -19.47
C ASP A 376 20.81 -18.99 -19.67
N ALA A 377 19.69 -19.29 -19.00
CA ALA A 377 18.89 -20.49 -19.29
C ALA A 377 18.18 -20.40 -20.65
N ALA A 378 17.65 -19.22 -21.00
CA ALA A 378 16.93 -19.01 -22.26
C ALA A 378 17.81 -18.99 -23.53
N VAL A 379 19.14 -19.05 -23.39
CA VAL A 379 20.08 -19.26 -24.52
C VAL A 379 20.69 -20.68 -24.53
N ALA A 380 20.38 -21.51 -23.53
CA ALA A 380 20.81 -22.90 -23.42
C ALA A 380 19.74 -23.91 -23.87
N VAL A 381 18.56 -23.42 -24.28
CA VAL A 381 17.44 -24.18 -24.83
C VAL A 381 17.08 -23.67 -26.23
N ASP A 382 16.29 -24.44 -26.98
CA ASP A 382 15.80 -24.00 -28.28
C ASP A 382 14.97 -22.71 -28.19
N PRO A 383 15.17 -21.77 -29.12
CA PRO A 383 14.49 -20.48 -29.08
C PRO A 383 13.01 -20.64 -29.44
N LEU A 384 12.11 -20.26 -28.53
CA LEU A 384 10.63 -20.27 -28.70
C LEU A 384 10.12 -19.69 -30.05
N HIS A 385 10.89 -18.79 -30.68
CA HIS A 385 10.57 -18.22 -31.99
C HIS A 385 11.84 -18.19 -32.89
N PRO A 386 12.26 -19.32 -33.49
CA PRO A 386 13.53 -19.39 -34.23
C PRO A 386 13.54 -18.43 -35.43
N SER A 387 12.40 -18.32 -36.13
CA SER A 387 12.16 -17.40 -37.25
C SER A 387 12.21 -15.91 -36.90
N ARG A 388 12.35 -15.54 -35.63
CA ARG A 388 12.55 -14.16 -35.17
C ARG A 388 14.00 -13.83 -34.79
N LEU A 389 14.93 -14.78 -34.84
CA LEU A 389 16.34 -14.55 -34.57
C LEU A 389 17.02 -13.79 -35.73
N ARG A 390 16.87 -12.47 -35.72
CA ARG A 390 17.43 -11.57 -36.73
C ARG A 390 18.97 -11.46 -36.58
N ARG A 391 19.70 -12.42 -37.16
CA ARG A 391 21.15 -12.33 -37.36
C ARG A 391 21.43 -11.15 -38.29
N LEU A 392 21.92 -10.04 -37.74
CA LEU A 392 22.40 -8.92 -38.56
C LEU A 392 23.62 -9.40 -39.38
N PRO A 393 23.69 -9.11 -40.69
CA PRO A 393 24.85 -9.46 -41.49
C PRO A 393 26.09 -8.74 -40.95
N ARG A 394 27.21 -9.46 -40.85
CA ARG A 394 28.49 -8.89 -40.41
C ARG A 394 29.00 -7.92 -41.49
N ARG A 395 28.88 -6.61 -41.24
CA ARG A 395 29.52 -5.58 -42.08
C ARG A 395 31.03 -5.62 -41.83
N GLY A 396 31.74 -6.31 -42.72
CA GLY A 396 33.18 -6.54 -42.64
C GLY A 396 33.59 -7.73 -41.77
N GLY A 397 34.84 -8.17 -41.94
CA GLY A 397 35.49 -9.12 -41.03
C GLY A 397 35.74 -8.50 -39.64
N ARG A 398 36.37 -9.26 -38.73
CA ARG A 398 36.83 -8.69 -37.45
C ARG A 398 37.75 -7.50 -37.75
N PRO A 399 37.46 -6.27 -37.29
CA PRO A 399 38.33 -5.12 -37.59
C PRO A 399 39.68 -5.33 -36.91
N ALA A 400 40.78 -5.08 -37.63
CA ALA A 400 42.15 -5.28 -37.12
C ALA A 400 42.45 -4.50 -35.81
N ARG A 401 41.69 -3.45 -35.51
CA ARG A 401 41.66 -2.79 -34.19
C ARG A 401 41.47 -3.77 -33.01
N ALA A 402 40.73 -4.87 -33.18
CA ALA A 402 40.53 -5.87 -32.14
C ALA A 402 41.78 -6.74 -31.88
N GLN A 403 42.72 -6.81 -32.82
CA GLN A 403 44.01 -7.49 -32.65
C GLN A 403 45.10 -6.54 -32.13
N ARG A 404 44.97 -5.22 -32.36
CA ARG A 404 45.88 -4.18 -31.85
C ARG A 404 45.47 -3.56 -30.51
N ALA A 405 44.35 -3.97 -29.90
CA ALA A 405 43.88 -3.45 -28.62
C ALA A 405 44.45 -4.28 -27.45
N GLY A 406 45.45 -3.73 -26.74
CA GLY A 406 46.25 -4.46 -25.73
C GLY A 406 45.48 -5.11 -24.57
N ARG A 407 44.25 -4.66 -24.26
CA ARG A 407 43.29 -5.41 -23.42
C ARG A 407 41.87 -5.23 -23.94
N VAL A 408 41.17 -6.34 -24.20
CA VAL A 408 39.73 -6.37 -24.50
C VAL A 408 38.98 -6.96 -23.31
N ALA A 409 38.25 -6.13 -22.56
CA ALA A 409 37.52 -6.55 -21.36
C ALA A 409 36.04 -6.87 -21.69
N PRO A 410 35.57 -8.14 -21.58
CA PRO A 410 34.20 -8.51 -21.90
C PRO A 410 33.21 -8.12 -20.79
N ARG A 411 32.60 -6.93 -20.89
CA ARG A 411 31.52 -6.49 -19.98
C ARG A 411 30.15 -7.04 -20.40
N ARG A 412 29.63 -8.06 -19.69
CA ARG A 412 28.22 -8.51 -19.81
C ARG A 412 27.29 -7.61 -18.99
N GLY A 413 26.68 -6.60 -19.60
CA GLY A 413 25.62 -5.80 -18.97
C GLY A 413 24.27 -6.51 -19.02
N ARG A 414 23.58 -6.66 -17.87
CA ARG A 414 22.18 -7.11 -17.79
C ARG A 414 21.24 -5.91 -17.60
N PRO A 415 20.57 -5.38 -18.64
CA PRO A 415 19.62 -4.29 -18.48
C PRO A 415 18.33 -4.76 -17.78
N GLY A 416 17.92 -4.07 -16.71
CA GLY A 416 16.69 -4.37 -15.99
C GLY A 416 15.42 -4.09 -16.80
N ARG A 417 14.44 -5.00 -16.75
CA ARG A 417 13.14 -4.82 -17.43
C ARG A 417 12.26 -3.82 -16.66
N ARG A 418 12.00 -2.64 -17.25
CA ARG A 418 10.97 -1.71 -16.72
C ARG A 418 9.56 -2.24 -17.02
N LEU A 419 8.79 -2.56 -15.99
CA LEU A 419 7.36 -2.84 -16.13
C LEU A 419 6.61 -1.54 -16.50
N ARG A 420 5.82 -1.55 -17.59
CA ARG A 420 4.90 -0.45 -17.89
C ARG A 420 3.62 -0.58 -17.06
N ARG A 421 3.70 -0.31 -15.75
CA ARG A 421 2.49 -0.13 -14.91
C ARG A 421 1.72 1.10 -15.42
N ARG A 422 0.48 0.89 -15.87
CA ARG A 422 -0.55 1.94 -16.00
C ARG A 422 -1.56 1.71 -14.88
N GLY A 423 -2.16 2.77 -14.35
CA GLY A 423 -3.15 2.70 -13.26
C GLY A 423 -4.50 2.05 -13.64
N GLN A 424 -4.57 1.37 -14.79
CA GLN A 424 -5.72 0.62 -15.28
C GLN A 424 -5.21 -0.69 -15.87
N GLY A 425 -5.90 -1.79 -15.59
CA GLY A 425 -5.59 -3.11 -16.17
C GLY A 425 -5.67 -3.08 -17.71
N VAL A 426 -4.94 -3.98 -18.37
CA VAL A 426 -4.81 -3.99 -19.84
C VAL A 426 -6.15 -4.31 -20.49
N ARG A 427 -6.88 -3.27 -20.91
CA ARG A 427 -8.05 -3.33 -21.80
C ARG A 427 -7.72 -2.59 -23.09
N GLY A 428 -8.09 -3.18 -24.23
CA GLY A 428 -7.64 -2.73 -25.54
C GLY A 428 -8.29 -1.41 -25.99
N ARG A 429 -7.49 -0.47 -26.51
CA ARG A 429 -8.03 0.66 -27.28
C ARG A 429 -8.39 0.17 -28.69
N LEU A 430 -9.68 -0.01 -28.97
CA LEU A 430 -10.18 0.03 -30.34
C LEU A 430 -9.96 1.45 -30.89
N ARG A 431 -8.92 1.63 -31.71
CA ARG A 431 -8.89 2.76 -32.64
C ARG A 431 -9.89 2.44 -33.75
N ARG A 432 -10.95 3.26 -33.89
CA ARG A 432 -11.70 3.30 -35.15
C ARG A 432 -10.69 3.68 -36.25
N GLY A 433 -10.63 2.89 -37.32
CA GLY A 433 -9.94 3.30 -38.54
C GLY A 433 -10.68 4.46 -39.21
N PRO A 434 -10.05 5.17 -40.16
CA PRO A 434 -10.78 6.13 -40.99
C PRO A 434 -11.91 5.41 -41.73
N GLN A 435 -13.11 5.97 -41.71
CA GLN A 435 -14.22 5.44 -42.49
C GLN A 435 -13.93 5.64 -43.99
N PRO A 436 -14.11 4.61 -44.84
CA PRO A 436 -14.16 4.85 -46.28
C PRO A 436 -15.34 5.78 -46.59
N ARG A 437 -15.15 6.70 -47.54
CA ARG A 437 -16.23 7.60 -47.99
C ARG A 437 -17.36 6.79 -48.63
N ARG A 438 -18.59 7.27 -48.48
CA ARG A 438 -19.78 6.65 -49.09
C ARG A 438 -19.64 6.57 -50.61
N ALA A 439 -19.78 5.37 -51.16
CA ALA A 439 -20.33 5.17 -52.49
C ALA A 439 -21.79 4.73 -52.33
N ALA A 440 -22.68 5.16 -53.23
CA ALA A 440 -24.10 4.79 -53.17
C ALA A 440 -24.33 3.42 -53.82
N GLY A 441 -25.22 2.63 -53.24
CA GLY A 441 -25.66 1.34 -53.76
C GLY A 441 -26.87 0.86 -52.96
N ALA A 442 -28.06 0.91 -53.57
CA ALA A 442 -29.30 0.59 -52.89
C ALA A 442 -29.74 -0.85 -53.21
N ALA A 443 -30.02 -1.64 -52.17
CA ALA A 443 -30.77 -2.88 -52.27
C ALA A 443 -31.62 -3.06 -51.01
N CYS A 444 -32.90 -3.37 -51.19
CA CYS A 444 -33.87 -3.59 -50.11
C CYS A 444 -33.92 -5.07 -49.73
N LEU A 445 -34.15 -5.40 -48.46
CA LEU A 445 -35.05 -6.52 -48.12
C LEU A 445 -35.60 -6.45 -46.68
N ARG A 446 -36.84 -5.97 -46.61
CA ARG A 446 -37.93 -6.19 -45.64
C ARG A 446 -37.63 -6.96 -44.33
N ARG A 447 -37.96 -6.33 -43.19
CA ARG A 447 -38.36 -7.05 -41.97
C ARG A 447 -39.65 -7.86 -42.25
N ARG A 448 -39.76 -9.07 -41.69
CA ARG A 448 -41.07 -9.60 -41.27
C ARG A 448 -41.31 -9.21 -39.82
N ARG A 449 -42.56 -8.90 -39.47
CA ARG A 449 -43.03 -8.77 -38.09
C ARG A 449 -43.61 -10.11 -37.63
N VAL A 450 -43.54 -10.37 -36.33
CA VAL A 450 -44.77 -10.39 -35.51
C VAL A 450 -44.75 -9.08 -34.73
#